data_AF-A0A7Y6MZ11-F1
#
_entry.id   AF-A0A7Y6MZ11-F1
#
_cell.length_a   1.000
_cell.length_b   1.000
_cell.length_c   1.000
_cell.angle_alpha   90.00
_cell.angle_beta   90.00
_cell.angle_gamma   90.00
#
_symmetry.space_group_name_H-M   'P 1'
#
loop_
_entity.id
_entity.type
_entity.pdbx_description
1 polymer ?
#
loop_
_entity_poly.entity_id
_entity_poly.type
_entity_poly.pdbx_seq_one_letter_code
_entity_poly.pdbx_strand_id
1 'polypeptide(L)'
;MELLKQQSSGTDWTVEEECDLCRITYSIYSNFPPMPHAQALNAETGEFFPFDRVRKMKSGYAMAEALGYAWACNCRGRSQKHFDQQFTLRDSDGRSLPQTPYTVRFPSGELKHGVTDHAGRTARHRTRDGQQLAVYLGHREA
;
A
#
# COMPACT_ATOMS: atom_id res chain seq x y z
N MET A 1 -7.53 -24.85 -27.84
CA MET A 1 -7.83 -24.17 -26.56
C MET A 1 -6.50 -23.72 -25.97
N GLU A 2 -6.14 -22.47 -26.23
CA GLU A 2 -4.89 -21.87 -25.76
C GLU A 2 -5.05 -21.35 -24.34
N LEU A 3 -4.19 -21.85 -23.44
CA LEU A 3 -3.98 -21.33 -22.10
C LEU A 3 -3.17 -20.04 -22.21
N LEU A 4 -3.83 -18.88 -22.06
CA LEU A 4 -3.15 -17.60 -21.90
C LEU A 4 -2.44 -17.58 -20.54
N LYS A 5 -1.13 -17.83 -20.57
CA LYS A 5 -0.21 -17.57 -19.48
C LYS A 5 -0.19 -16.05 -19.22
N GLN A 6 -0.75 -15.62 -18.10
CA GLN A 6 -0.47 -14.29 -17.57
C GLN A 6 0.98 -14.24 -17.08
N GLN A 7 1.84 -13.64 -17.89
CA GLN A 7 3.17 -13.19 -17.47
C GLN A 7 3.01 -11.80 -16.85
N SER A 8 3.11 -11.68 -15.53
CA SER A 8 3.28 -10.37 -14.91
C SER A 8 4.75 -9.98 -14.99
N SER A 9 5.11 -9.22 -16.02
CA SER A 9 6.39 -8.54 -16.13
C SER A 9 6.51 -7.48 -15.03
N GLY A 10 7.47 -7.66 -14.14
CA GLY A 10 7.83 -6.67 -13.14
C GLY A 10 8.10 -5.33 -13.79
N THR A 11 7.34 -4.32 -13.37
CA THR A 11 7.63 -2.92 -13.68
C THR A 11 7.54 -2.09 -12.41
N ASP A 12 8.60 -1.30 -12.28
CA ASP A 12 8.92 -0.20 -11.38
C ASP A 12 7.79 0.44 -10.56
N TRP A 13 8.02 0.54 -9.25
CA TRP A 13 7.05 0.92 -8.23
C TRP A 13 6.83 2.44 -8.15
N THR A 14 5.94 3.00 -8.97
CA THR A 14 5.57 4.43 -8.88
C THR A 14 4.12 4.75 -9.25
N VAL A 15 3.12 4.08 -8.67
CA VAL A 15 1.78 4.65 -8.46
C VAL A 15 1.25 4.02 -7.18
N GLU A 16 0.73 4.82 -6.26
CA GLU A 16 -0.08 4.32 -5.13
C GLU A 16 -1.10 3.33 -5.71
N GLU A 17 -0.91 2.03 -5.50
CA GLU A 17 -1.73 1.00 -6.16
C GLU A 17 -3.13 1.02 -5.57
N GLU A 18 -3.95 2.03 -5.88
CA GLU A 18 -5.38 2.03 -5.67
C GLU A 18 -5.94 0.75 -6.29
N CYS A 19 -6.77 -0.01 -5.57
CA CYS A 19 -7.29 -1.25 -6.14
C CYS A 19 -8.14 -0.96 -7.38
N ASP A 20 -8.31 -1.94 -8.27
CA ASP A 20 -8.97 -1.71 -9.56
C ASP A 20 -10.35 -1.08 -9.44
N LEU A 21 -11.17 -1.49 -8.46
CA LEU A 21 -12.50 -0.89 -8.26
C LEU A 21 -12.41 0.60 -7.95
N CYS A 22 -11.49 0.98 -7.07
CA CYS A 22 -11.31 2.36 -6.66
C CYS A 22 -10.67 3.17 -7.81
N ARG A 23 -9.67 2.62 -8.52
CA ARG A 23 -9.07 3.23 -9.72
C ARG A 23 -10.09 3.47 -10.84
N ILE A 24 -10.91 2.46 -11.15
CA ILE A 24 -11.97 2.54 -12.16
C ILE A 24 -13.02 3.57 -11.73
N THR A 25 -13.46 3.53 -10.47
CA THR A 25 -14.41 4.51 -9.93
C THR A 25 -13.87 5.93 -10.12
N TYR A 26 -12.64 6.19 -9.70
CA TYR A 26 -12.03 7.51 -9.85
C TYR A 26 -11.97 7.96 -11.31
N SER A 27 -11.51 7.09 -12.21
CA SER A 27 -11.42 7.37 -13.64
C SER A 27 -12.78 7.68 -14.26
N ILE A 28 -13.83 6.94 -13.88
CA ILE A 28 -15.18 7.18 -14.36
C ILE A 28 -15.66 8.55 -13.89
N TYR A 29 -15.74 8.79 -12.58
CA TYR A 29 -16.39 9.97 -12.02
C TYR A 29 -15.61 11.28 -12.20
N SER A 30 -14.28 11.24 -12.19
CA SER A 30 -13.45 12.45 -12.36
C SER A 30 -13.51 13.01 -13.78
N ASN A 31 -13.76 12.15 -14.77
CA ASN A 31 -13.80 12.53 -16.18
C ASN A 31 -15.20 12.92 -16.67
N PHE A 32 -16.24 12.79 -15.83
CA PHE A 32 -17.56 13.27 -16.21
C PHE A 32 -17.59 14.81 -16.31
N PRO A 33 -18.28 15.36 -17.33
CA PRO A 33 -18.54 16.80 -17.37
C PRO A 33 -19.36 17.23 -16.15
N PRO A 34 -19.35 18.52 -15.78
CA PRO A 34 -20.25 19.05 -14.76
C PRO A 34 -21.72 18.70 -15.07
N MET A 35 -22.42 18.11 -14.10
CA MET A 35 -23.82 17.72 -14.24
C MET A 35 -24.64 18.29 -13.06
N PRO A 36 -25.06 19.56 -13.10
CA PRO A 36 -25.60 20.28 -11.94
C PRO A 36 -26.95 19.76 -11.44
N HIS A 37 -27.69 19.03 -12.28
CA HIS A 37 -28.99 18.46 -11.92
C HIS A 37 -28.96 16.94 -11.76
N ALA A 38 -27.82 16.29 -12.02
CA ALA A 38 -27.71 14.84 -11.86
C ALA A 38 -27.64 14.47 -10.39
N GLN A 39 -28.27 13.35 -10.04
CA GLN A 39 -28.19 12.75 -8.72
C GLN A 39 -27.45 11.43 -8.80
N ALA A 40 -26.69 11.13 -7.76
CA ALA A 40 -26.12 9.83 -7.48
C ALA A 40 -26.96 9.15 -6.39
N LEU A 41 -27.03 7.83 -6.45
CA LEU A 41 -27.67 6.98 -5.44
C LEU A 41 -26.58 6.32 -4.60
N ASN A 42 -26.69 6.41 -3.28
CA ASN A 42 -25.97 5.51 -2.41
C ASN A 42 -26.69 4.16 -2.41
N ALA A 43 -26.06 3.12 -2.95
CA ALA A 43 -26.68 1.81 -3.13
C ALA A 43 -26.95 1.07 -1.80
N GLU A 44 -26.26 1.45 -0.72
CA GLU A 44 -26.40 0.84 0.60
C GLU A 44 -27.52 1.50 1.39
N THR A 45 -27.61 2.83 1.39
CA THR A 45 -28.60 3.57 2.18
C THR A 45 -29.87 3.92 1.41
N GLY A 46 -29.84 3.87 0.07
CA GLY A 46 -30.93 4.33 -0.78
C GLY A 46 -31.04 5.86 -0.90
N GLU A 47 -30.10 6.61 -0.30
CA GLU A 47 -30.09 8.07 -0.33
C GLU A 47 -29.68 8.60 -1.70
N PHE A 48 -30.45 9.55 -2.24
CA PHE A 48 -30.06 10.33 -3.40
C PHE A 48 -29.34 11.61 -2.99
N PHE A 49 -28.25 11.94 -3.68
CA PHE A 49 -27.47 13.14 -3.42
C PHE A 49 -26.89 13.74 -4.71
N PRO A 50 -26.46 15.02 -4.73
CA PRO A 50 -25.95 15.65 -5.94
C PRO A 50 -24.73 14.91 -6.52
N PHE A 51 -24.77 14.56 -7.80
CA PHE A 51 -23.69 13.84 -8.49
C PHE A 51 -22.35 14.59 -8.42
N ASP A 52 -22.38 15.92 -8.51
CA ASP A 52 -21.21 16.79 -8.39
C ASP A 52 -20.45 16.60 -7.06
N ARG A 53 -21.10 16.08 -6.01
CA ARG A 53 -20.44 15.70 -4.76
C ARG A 53 -19.41 14.60 -5.00
N VAL A 54 -19.74 13.58 -5.81
CA VAL A 54 -18.84 12.47 -6.15
C VAL A 54 -17.66 12.96 -6.98
N ARG A 55 -17.94 13.74 -8.03
CA ARG A 55 -16.91 14.27 -8.96
C ARG A 55 -15.84 15.11 -8.25
N LYS A 56 -16.20 15.79 -7.16
CA LYS A 56 -15.28 16.64 -6.37
C LYS A 56 -14.45 15.86 -5.34
N MET A 57 -14.65 14.55 -5.20
CA MET A 57 -13.90 13.75 -4.23
C MET A 57 -12.48 13.47 -4.71
N LYS A 58 -11.56 13.29 -3.74
CA LYS A 58 -10.11 13.24 -4.01
C LYS A 58 -9.58 11.84 -4.32
N SER A 59 -10.39 10.80 -4.17
CA SER A 59 -9.97 9.41 -4.40
C SER A 59 -11.16 8.54 -4.79
N GLY A 60 -10.87 7.44 -5.49
CA GLY A 60 -11.88 6.45 -5.86
C GLY A 60 -12.48 5.73 -4.66
N TYR A 61 -11.71 5.58 -3.57
CA TYR A 61 -12.23 5.08 -2.29
C TYR A 61 -13.30 6.00 -1.71
N ALA A 62 -13.05 7.32 -1.63
CA ALA A 62 -14.04 8.27 -1.13
C ALA A 62 -15.32 8.28 -1.99
N MET A 63 -15.16 8.16 -3.31
CA MET A 63 -16.29 8.02 -4.24
C MET A 63 -17.06 6.72 -3.99
N ALA A 64 -16.38 5.59 -3.83
CA ALA A 64 -17.00 4.30 -3.55
C ALA A 64 -17.73 4.27 -2.19
N GLU A 65 -17.21 4.95 -1.17
CA GLU A 65 -17.90 5.11 0.13
C GLU A 65 -19.17 5.93 -0.03
N ALA A 66 -19.09 7.07 -0.71
CA ALA A 66 -20.25 7.93 -0.93
C ALA A 66 -21.35 7.23 -1.73
N LEU A 67 -20.98 6.34 -2.65
CA LEU A 67 -21.90 5.57 -3.47
C LEU A 67 -22.38 4.25 -2.82
N GLY A 68 -21.92 3.93 -1.60
CA GLY A 68 -22.41 2.77 -0.84
C GLY A 68 -21.92 1.41 -1.35
N TYR A 69 -20.78 1.36 -2.05
CA TYR A 69 -20.20 0.10 -2.52
C TYR A 69 -18.73 -0.07 -2.13
N ALA A 70 -18.23 0.73 -1.19
CA ALA A 70 -16.86 0.61 -0.67
C ALA A 70 -16.54 -0.77 -0.07
N TRP A 71 -17.57 -1.54 0.34
CA TRP A 71 -17.40 -2.94 0.76
C TRP A 71 -16.79 -3.83 -0.33
N ALA A 72 -16.95 -3.48 -1.61
CA ALA A 72 -16.35 -4.18 -2.74
C ALA A 72 -14.91 -3.71 -3.06
N CYS A 73 -14.43 -2.62 -2.42
CA CYS A 73 -13.08 -2.12 -2.64
C CYS A 73 -12.07 -2.93 -1.81
N ASN A 74 -11.07 -3.51 -2.48
CA ASN A 74 -9.94 -4.19 -1.82
C ASN A 74 -8.98 -3.23 -1.10
N CYS A 75 -9.30 -1.92 -1.06
CA CYS A 75 -8.60 -0.97 -0.20
C CYS A 75 -9.02 -1.09 1.27
N ARG A 76 -10.16 -1.73 1.59
CA ARG A 76 -10.57 -1.99 2.98
C ARG A 76 -9.53 -2.92 3.65
N GLY A 77 -8.76 -2.37 4.59
CA GLY A 77 -7.65 -3.08 5.26
C GLY A 77 -6.25 -2.66 4.81
N ARG A 78 -6.11 -1.81 3.79
CA ARG A 78 -4.84 -1.12 3.53
C ARG A 78 -4.74 0.01 4.53
N SER A 79 -4.05 -0.20 5.64
CA SER A 79 -3.80 0.92 6.53
C SER A 79 -3.03 1.99 5.74
N GLN A 80 -3.44 3.26 5.86
CA GLN A 80 -2.60 4.38 5.40
C GLN A 80 -1.30 4.50 6.23
N LYS A 81 -1.10 3.62 7.22
CA LYS A 81 0.12 3.56 8.02
C LYS A 81 1.13 2.71 7.27
N HIS A 82 1.70 3.29 6.23
CA HIS A 82 2.97 2.82 5.72
C HIS A 82 4.02 3.06 6.80
N PHE A 83 4.58 1.98 7.35
CA PHE A 83 5.70 2.09 8.26
C PHE A 83 6.97 2.08 7.43
N ASP A 84 7.73 3.17 7.49
CA ASP A 84 9.06 3.27 6.90
C ASP A 84 10.08 3.27 8.05
N GLN A 85 10.55 2.06 8.40
CA GLN A 85 11.38 1.84 9.57
C GLN A 85 12.85 1.63 9.20
N GLN A 86 13.72 2.13 10.04
CA GLN A 86 15.16 1.91 9.99
C GLN A 86 15.61 1.48 11.39
N PHE A 87 16.42 0.43 11.47
CA PHE A 87 16.89 -0.12 12.73
C PHE A 87 18.37 0.19 12.92
N THR A 88 18.81 0.37 14.16
CA THR A 88 20.23 0.51 14.50
C THR A 88 20.71 -0.74 15.20
N LEU A 89 21.71 -1.42 14.63
CA LEU A 89 22.33 -2.58 15.24
C LEU A 89 23.39 -2.14 16.24
N ARG A 90 23.33 -2.70 17.45
CA ARG A 90 24.26 -2.40 18.53
C ARG A 90 24.79 -3.70 19.15
N ASP A 91 26.03 -3.65 19.64
CA ASP A 91 26.60 -4.72 20.45
C ASP A 91 26.00 -4.73 21.88
N SER A 92 26.43 -5.68 22.72
CA SER A 92 25.99 -5.78 24.11
C SER A 92 26.37 -4.57 24.97
N ASP A 93 27.42 -3.85 24.58
CA ASP A 93 27.89 -2.64 25.25
C ASP A 93 27.15 -1.38 24.75
N GLY A 94 26.21 -1.54 23.82
CA GLY A 94 25.42 -0.48 23.21
C GLY A 94 26.13 0.29 22.10
N ARG A 95 27.31 -0.14 21.65
CA ARG A 95 28.04 0.48 20.54
C ARG A 95 27.42 0.08 19.21
N SER A 96 27.26 1.05 18.31
CA SER A 96 26.76 0.77 16.95
C SER A 96 27.66 -0.20 16.20
N LEU A 97 27.05 -1.06 15.39
CA LEU A 97 27.72 -2.04 14.53
C LEU A 97 27.70 -1.58 13.06
N PRO A 98 28.68 -0.78 12.59
CA PRO A 98 28.75 -0.35 11.21
C PRO A 98 29.25 -1.46 10.27
N GLN A 99 28.95 -1.34 8.97
CA GLN A 99 29.42 -2.25 7.92
C GLN A 99 29.17 -3.74 8.24
N THR A 100 28.09 -4.02 8.97
CA THR A 100 27.78 -5.34 9.49
C THR A 100 26.68 -5.98 8.64
N PRO A 101 26.91 -7.16 8.06
CA PRO A 101 25.89 -7.90 7.33
C PRO A 101 24.70 -8.26 8.24
N TYR A 102 23.49 -8.20 7.69
CA TYR A 102 22.26 -8.56 8.39
C TYR A 102 21.22 -9.17 7.44
N THR A 103 20.19 -9.80 8.02
CA THR A 103 18.98 -10.27 7.35
C THR A 103 17.75 -9.76 8.07
N VAL A 104 16.79 -9.21 7.33
CA VAL A 104 15.43 -8.91 7.81
C VAL A 104 14.46 -9.94 7.29
N ARG A 105 13.68 -10.56 8.18
CA ARG A 105 12.58 -11.45 7.85
C ARG A 105 11.24 -10.72 8.01
N PHE A 106 10.47 -10.70 6.94
CA PHE A 106 9.11 -10.18 6.91
C PHE A 106 8.10 -11.26 7.36
N PRO A 107 6.88 -10.87 7.80
CA PRO A 107 5.84 -11.84 8.16
C PRO A 107 5.44 -12.78 7.02
N SER A 108 5.61 -12.34 5.77
CA SER A 108 5.42 -13.17 4.57
C SER A 108 6.41 -14.33 4.46
N GLY A 109 7.47 -14.32 5.26
CA GLY A 109 8.61 -15.23 5.14
C GLY A 109 9.72 -14.70 4.23
N GLU A 110 9.49 -13.59 3.52
CA GLU A 110 10.52 -12.95 2.69
C GLU A 110 11.75 -12.56 3.54
N LEU A 111 12.94 -12.87 3.04
CA LEU A 111 14.21 -12.49 3.63
C LEU A 111 14.87 -11.39 2.78
N LYS A 112 15.29 -10.30 3.43
CA LYS A 112 16.09 -9.24 2.80
C LYS A 112 17.45 -9.14 3.46
N HIS A 113 18.48 -9.24 2.65
CA HIS A 113 19.87 -9.05 3.09
C HIS A 113 20.29 -7.60 2.98
N GLY A 114 21.19 -7.17 3.87
CA GLY A 114 21.79 -5.85 3.79
C GLY A 114 23.07 -5.74 4.62
N VAL A 115 23.69 -4.56 4.55
CA VAL A 115 24.86 -4.19 5.35
C VAL A 115 24.56 -2.85 6.00
N THR A 116 24.88 -2.69 7.29
CA THR A 116 24.63 -1.44 8.00
C THR A 116 25.54 -0.29 7.55
N ASP A 117 25.05 0.94 7.66
CA ASP A 117 25.83 2.14 7.37
C ASP A 117 26.89 2.45 8.45
N HIS A 118 27.62 3.57 8.30
CA HIS A 118 28.64 4.00 9.25
C HIS A 118 28.12 4.28 10.67
N ALA A 119 26.82 4.50 10.85
CA ALA A 119 26.17 4.70 12.14
C ALA A 119 25.55 3.40 12.70
N GLY A 120 25.73 2.28 12.00
CA GLY A 120 25.14 0.99 12.34
C GLY A 120 23.67 0.85 11.96
N ARG A 121 23.16 1.67 11.02
CA ARG A 121 21.75 1.64 10.62
C ARG A 121 21.52 0.71 9.43
N THR A 122 20.41 -0.02 9.45
CA THR A 122 19.94 -0.84 8.32
C THR A 122 19.48 0.06 7.16
N ALA A 123 19.21 -0.55 6.00
CA ALA A 123 18.33 0.06 5.01
C ALA A 123 16.92 0.32 5.58
N ARG A 124 16.16 1.16 4.89
CA ARG A 124 14.75 1.41 5.23
C ARG A 124 13.87 0.26 4.77
N HIS A 125 12.99 -0.20 5.65
CA HIS A 125 12.06 -1.29 5.40
C HIS A 125 10.64 -0.76 5.49
N ARG A 126 9.91 -0.90 4.38
CA ARG A 126 8.52 -0.46 4.26
C ARG A 126 7.57 -1.62 4.48
N THR A 127 6.62 -1.47 5.41
CA THR A 127 5.52 -2.42 5.61
C THR A 127 4.17 -1.72 5.45
N ARG A 128 3.17 -2.48 4.99
CA ARG A 128 1.80 -1.99 4.76
C ARG A 128 1.04 -1.73 6.06
N ASP A 129 1.42 -2.44 7.12
CA ASP A 129 0.81 -2.35 8.45
C ASP A 129 1.89 -2.43 9.54
N GLY A 130 1.47 -2.27 10.80
CA GLY A 130 2.32 -2.40 11.98
C GLY A 130 2.74 -3.85 12.19
N GLN A 131 3.67 -4.30 11.37
CA GLN A 131 4.13 -5.68 11.30
C GLN A 131 5.43 -5.85 12.07
N GLN A 132 5.57 -6.99 12.77
CA GLN A 132 6.81 -7.34 13.43
C GLN A 132 7.82 -7.85 12.39
N LEU A 133 8.96 -7.17 12.29
CA LEU A 133 10.11 -7.62 11.52
C LEU A 133 11.11 -8.28 12.46
N ALA A 134 11.71 -9.39 12.03
CA ALA A 134 12.84 -10.00 12.73
C ALA A 134 14.14 -9.60 12.04
N VAL A 135 15.08 -9.04 12.79
CA VAL A 135 16.41 -8.67 12.29
C VAL A 135 17.43 -9.64 12.87
N TYR A 136 18.22 -10.24 11.99
CA TYR A 136 19.28 -11.18 12.33
C TYR A 136 20.63 -10.61 11.92
N LEU A 137 21.65 -10.84 12.74
CA LEU A 137 23.04 -10.58 12.36
C LEU A 137 23.49 -11.65 11.34
N GLY A 138 24.25 -11.22 10.34
CA GLY A 138 24.69 -12.06 9.22
C GLY A 138 23.61 -12.31 8.16
N HIS A 139 23.99 -13.00 7.09
CA HIS A 139 23.07 -13.43 6.04
C HIS A 139 22.54 -14.83 6.35
N ARG A 140 21.32 -14.90 6.87
CA ARG A 140 20.61 -16.18 7.09
C ARG A 140 20.00 -16.71 5.81
N GLU A 141 20.23 -17.98 5.53
CA GLU A 141 19.50 -18.73 4.50
C GLU A 141 18.21 -19.34 5.08
N ALA A 142 17.31 -19.76 4.18
CA ALA A 142 15.98 -20.28 4.50
C ALA A 142 16.04 -21.67 5.16
#